data_AF-A0A4U9CXQ1-F1
#
_entry.id   AF-A0A4U9CXQ1-F1
#
_cell.length_a   1.000
_cell.length_b   1.000
_cell.length_c   1.000
_cell.angle_alpha   90.00
_cell.angle_beta   90.00
_cell.angle_gamma   90.00
#
_symmetry.space_group_name_H-M   'P 1'
#
loop_
_entity.id
_entity.type
_entity.pdbx_description
1 polymer ?
#
loop_
_entity_poly.entity_id
_entity_poly.type
_entity_poly.pdbx_seq_one_letter_code
_entity_poly.pdbx_strand_id
1 'polypeptide(L)'
;MSVFISVHCQRPRLVLVGGGHVNRAVAQGAALLGFDIVVTDIHSASLDPQLFPPTARLVHAESFAAAVERLAVGADDFVLSPRIIKTGKRWIS
;
A
#
# COMPACT_ATOMS: atom_id res chain seq x y z
N MET A 1 -29.15 23.79 20.14
CA MET A 1 -29.40 22.79 19.07
C MET A 1 -28.10 22.05 18.84
N SER A 2 -28.05 20.76 19.12
CA SER A 2 -26.84 19.94 18.95
C SER A 2 -27.07 18.90 17.87
N VAL A 3 -26.23 18.90 16.84
CA VAL A 3 -26.19 17.87 15.81
C VAL A 3 -25.03 16.95 16.12
N PHE A 4 -25.27 15.64 16.08
CA PHE A 4 -24.25 14.61 16.26
C PHE A 4 -24.02 13.93 14.92
N ILE A 5 -22.79 13.99 14.42
CA ILE A 5 -22.38 13.39 13.15
C ILE A 5 -21.41 12.25 13.47
N SER A 6 -21.81 11.02 13.15
CA SER A 6 -20.92 9.85 13.20
C SER A 6 -20.49 9.51 11.78
N VAL A 7 -19.21 9.71 11.47
CA VAL A 7 -18.66 9.40 10.15
C VAL A 7 -18.11 7.98 10.16
N HIS A 8 -18.65 7.13 9.29
CA HIS A 8 -18.14 5.77 9.07
C HIS A 8 -17.28 5.78 7.80
N CYS A 9 -15.99 6.03 7.94
CA CYS A 9 -15.05 5.95 6.82
C CYS A 9 -14.79 4.50 6.42
N GLN A 10 -14.53 4.26 5.13
CA GLN A 10 -14.01 2.97 4.67
C GLN A 10 -12.60 2.74 5.23
N ARG A 11 -12.17 1.47 5.28
CA ARG A 11 -10.80 1.14 5.69
C ARG A 11 -9.82 1.86 4.77
N PRO A 12 -8.90 2.67 5.31
CA PRO A 12 -7.94 3.37 4.47
C PRO A 12 -7.06 2.37 3.73
N ARG A 13 -6.84 2.62 2.44
CA ARG A 13 -6.04 1.74 1.59
C ARG A 13 -4.57 2.14 1.64
N LEU A 14 -3.71 1.17 1.92
CA LEU A 14 -2.25 1.32 1.98
C LEU A 14 -1.61 0.55 0.82
N VAL A 15 -1.01 1.28 -0.12
CA VAL A 15 -0.30 0.76 -1.28
C VAL A 15 1.20 0.74 -1.00
N LEU A 16 1.75 -0.46 -0.84
CA LEU A 16 3.16 -0.72 -0.61
C LEU A 16 3.84 -1.05 -1.94
N VAL A 17 4.68 -0.13 -2.42
CA VAL A 17 5.44 -0.27 -3.66
C VAL A 17 6.80 -0.89 -3.35
N GLY A 18 6.89 -2.20 -3.56
CA GLY A 18 8.01 -3.10 -3.29
C GLY A 18 7.67 -4.18 -2.24
N GLY A 19 8.21 -5.38 -2.39
CA GLY A 19 8.03 -6.53 -1.51
C GLY A 19 9.24 -6.79 -0.59
N GLY A 20 10.10 -5.80 -0.40
CA GLY A 20 11.28 -5.88 0.47
C GLY A 20 10.95 -5.92 1.98
N HIS A 21 11.97 -6.19 2.80
CA HIS A 21 11.83 -6.36 4.26
C HIS A 21 11.13 -5.20 4.98
N VAL A 22 11.36 -3.96 4.55
CA VAL A 22 10.69 -2.77 5.11
C VAL A 22 9.18 -2.85 4.90
N ASN A 23 8.72 -3.10 3.68
CA ASN A 23 7.30 -3.16 3.36
C ASN A 23 6.61 -4.38 4.00
N ARG A 24 7.33 -5.48 4.21
CA ARG A 24 6.81 -6.62 4.99
C ARG A 24 6.51 -6.22 6.42
N ALA A 25 7.46 -5.57 7.11
CA ALA A 25 7.26 -5.10 8.47
C ALA A 25 6.11 -4.09 8.58
N VAL A 26 6.02 -3.16 7.62
CA VAL A 26 4.92 -2.19 7.54
C VAL A 26 3.58 -2.89 7.29
N ALA A 27 3.52 -3.88 6.40
CA ALA A 27 2.29 -4.64 6.13
C ALA A 27 1.77 -5.32 7.41
N GLN A 28 2.66 -5.94 8.19
CA GLN A 28 2.28 -6.57 9.47
C GLN A 28 1.68 -5.55 10.45
N GLY A 29 2.33 -4.39 10.60
CA GLY A 29 1.81 -3.32 11.47
C GLY A 29 0.48 -2.73 10.97
N ALA A 30 0.37 -2.49 9.66
CA ALA A 30 -0.84 -1.94 9.05
C ALA A 30 -2.04 -2.89 9.16
N ALA A 31 -1.81 -4.21 9.16
CA ALA A 31 -2.88 -5.20 9.29
C ALA A 31 -3.54 -5.11 10.67
N LEU A 32 -2.74 -4.90 11.73
CA LEU A 32 -3.23 -4.69 13.08
C LEU A 32 -4.07 -3.41 13.21
N LEU A 33 -3.76 -2.39 12.41
CA LEU A 33 -4.46 -1.11 12.38
C LEU A 33 -5.71 -1.13 11.47
N GLY A 34 -5.99 -2.24 10.79
CA GLY A 34 -7.20 -2.41 9.97
C GLY A 34 -7.14 -1.73 8.60
N PHE A 35 -5.95 -1.47 8.06
CA PHE A 35 -5.79 -0.97 6.69
C PHE A 35 -6.19 -2.02 5.65
N ASP A 36 -6.67 -1.56 4.49
CA ASP A 36 -6.74 -2.39 3.29
C ASP A 36 -5.38 -2.36 2.59
N ILE A 37 -4.63 -3.46 2.64
CA ILE A 37 -3.21 -3.49 2.26
C ILE A 37 -3.07 -4.07 0.86
N VAL A 38 -2.37 -3.34 0.00
CA VAL A 38 -1.97 -3.82 -1.31
C VAL A 38 -0.46 -3.72 -1.43
N VAL A 39 0.21 -4.82 -1.75
CA VAL A 39 1.65 -4.86 -2.02
C VAL A 39 1.86 -5.11 -3.49
N THR A 40 2.68 -4.29 -4.13
CA THR A 40 3.05 -4.49 -5.54
C THR A 40 4.56 -4.49 -5.73
N ASP A 41 5.05 -5.41 -6.56
CA ASP A 41 6.46 -5.47 -6.94
C ASP A 41 6.58 -5.92 -8.39
N ILE A 42 7.70 -5.53 -9.02
CA ILE A 42 8.11 -6.00 -10.33
C ILE A 42 8.79 -7.37 -10.27
N HIS A 43 9.29 -7.75 -9.09
CA HIS A 43 9.93 -9.04 -8.87
C HIS A 43 8.98 -10.01 -8.16
N SER A 44 8.55 -11.05 -8.86
CA SER A 44 7.60 -12.04 -8.35
C SER A 44 8.08 -12.75 -7.08
N ALA A 45 9.38 -13.04 -6.96
CA ALA A 45 9.93 -13.68 -5.75
C ALA A 45 9.88 -12.78 -4.51
N SER A 46 9.66 -11.47 -4.67
CA SER A 46 9.44 -10.55 -3.54
C SER A 46 7.99 -10.58 -3.02
N LEU A 47 7.06 -11.20 -3.75
CA LEU A 47 5.63 -11.31 -3.43
C LEU A 47 5.24 -12.71 -2.96
N ASP A 48 6.03 -13.30 -2.07
CA ASP A 48 5.68 -14.56 -1.41
C ASP A 48 4.56 -14.32 -0.37
N PRO A 49 3.37 -14.93 -0.53
CA PRO A 49 2.26 -14.80 0.42
C PRO A 49 2.61 -15.15 1.87
N GLN A 50 3.60 -16.02 2.12
CA GLN A 50 4.02 -16.39 3.47
C GLN A 50 4.71 -15.24 4.23
N LEU A 51 5.15 -14.20 3.51
CA LEU A 51 5.90 -13.07 4.07
C LEU A 51 4.99 -11.87 4.41
N PHE A 52 3.70 -11.97 4.08
CA PHE A 52 2.72 -10.89 4.25
C PHE A 52 1.52 -11.37 5.09
N PRO A 53 0.79 -10.45 5.73
CA PRO A 53 -0.44 -10.81 6.42
C PRO A 53 -1.48 -11.34 5.42
N PRO A 54 -2.38 -12.26 5.83
CA PRO A 54 -3.35 -12.90 4.95
C PRO A 54 -4.37 -11.92 4.35
N THR A 55 -4.52 -10.74 4.95
CA THR A 55 -5.38 -9.67 4.45
C THR A 55 -4.73 -8.82 3.35
N ALA A 56 -3.42 -8.97 3.11
CA ALA A 56 -2.73 -8.21 2.08
C ALA A 56 -2.97 -8.79 0.69
N ARG A 57 -3.32 -7.92 -0.26
CA ARG A 57 -3.41 -8.26 -1.68
C ARG A 57 -2.05 -8.08 -2.33
N LEU A 58 -1.51 -9.15 -2.91
CA LEU A 58 -0.23 -9.12 -3.63
C LEU A 58 -0.47 -8.97 -5.13
N VAL A 59 0.18 -7.99 -5.75
CA VAL A 59 0.01 -7.65 -7.17
C VAL A 59 1.37 -7.57 -7.84
N HIS A 60 1.69 -8.56 -8.67
CA HIS A 60 2.83 -8.50 -9.56
C HIS A 60 2.54 -7.55 -10.73
N ALA A 61 3.53 -6.74 -11.11
CA ALA A 61 3.44 -5.82 -12.23
C ALA A 61 4.72 -5.85 -13.07
N GLU A 62 4.64 -5.41 -14.32
CA GLU A 62 5.82 -5.37 -15.20
C GLU A 62 6.72 -4.14 -14.93
N SER A 63 6.12 -3.08 -14.39
CA SER A 63 6.82 -1.88 -13.94
C SER A 63 6.06 -1.24 -12.76
N PHE A 64 6.74 -0.40 -11.97
CA PHE A 64 6.08 0.35 -10.89
C PHE A 64 5.05 1.36 -11.43
N ALA A 65 5.27 1.95 -12.61
CA ALA A 65 4.29 2.83 -13.24
C ALA A 65 3.01 2.06 -13.60
N ALA A 66 3.16 0.90 -14.25
CA ALA A 66 2.04 0.02 -14.57
C ALA A 66 1.31 -0.46 -13.31
N ALA A 67 2.03 -0.69 -12.21
CA ALA A 67 1.41 -1.03 -10.93
C ALA A 67 0.52 0.10 -10.39
N VAL A 68 1.01 1.34 -10.40
CA VAL A 68 0.26 2.51 -9.92
C VAL A 68 -0.99 2.75 -10.77
N GLU A 69 -0.88 2.65 -12.10
CA GLU A 69 -2.01 2.75 -13.02
C GLU A 69 -3.03 1.64 -12.79
N ARG A 70 -2.58 0.38 -12.71
CA ARG A 70 -3.45 -0.79 -12.49
C ARG A 70 -4.18 -0.75 -11.16
N LEU A 71 -3.53 -0.20 -10.12
CA LEU A 71 -4.13 -0.05 -8.80
C LEU A 71 -5.09 1.15 -8.69
N ALA A 72 -5.12 2.01 -9.73
CA ALA A 72 -5.88 3.26 -9.74
C ALA A 72 -5.63 4.04 -8.45
N VAL A 73 -4.36 4.30 -8.14
CA VAL A 73 -3.97 5.01 -6.91
C VAL A 73 -4.52 6.44 -6.96
N GLY A 74 -5.37 6.77 -5.99
CA GLY A 74 -6.06 8.06 -5.86
C GLY A 74 -5.58 8.88 -4.66
N ALA A 75 -6.24 10.02 -4.45
CA ALA A 75 -5.86 10.99 -3.41
C ALA A 75 -6.07 10.48 -1.97
N ASP A 76 -6.96 9.51 -1.77
CA ASP A 76 -7.28 8.92 -0.47
C ASP A 76 -6.39 7.72 -0.11
N ASP A 77 -5.49 7.32 -1.02
CA ASP A 77 -4.58 6.21 -0.81
C ASP A 77 -3.29 6.64 -0.12
N PHE A 78 -2.86 5.85 0.84
CA PHE A 78 -1.53 5.99 1.42
C PHE A 78 -0.55 5.18 0.58
N VAL A 79 0.46 5.84 0.01
CA VAL A 79 1.48 5.17 -0.81
C VAL A 79 2.82 5.18 -0.07
N LEU A 80 3.39 3.98 0.13
CA LEU A 80 4.73 3.83 0.68
C LEU A 80 5.65 3.22 -0.36
N SER A 81 6.73 3.92 -0.67
CA SER A 81 7.87 3.38 -1.40
C SER A 81 9.15 3.68 -0.62
N PRO A 82 9.91 2.66 -0.16
CA PRO A 82 11.20 2.87 0.52
C PRO A 82 12.20 3.65 -0.32
N ARG A 83 12.05 3.61 -1.65
CA ARG A 83 12.89 4.36 -2.58
C ARG A 83 12.55 5.86 -2.57
N ILE A 84 11.28 6.21 -2.38
CA ILE A 84 10.82 7.62 -2.24
C ILE A 84 11.32 8.23 -0.93
N ILE A 85 11.30 7.47 0.18
CA ILE A 85 11.83 7.92 1.49
C ILE A 85 13.32 8.31 1.38
N LYS A 86 14.09 7.62 0.53
CA LYS A 86 15.51 7.93 0.30
C LYS A 86 15.80 9.04 -0.71
N THR A 87 14.87 9.36 -1.63
CA THR A 87 15.18 10.25 -2.77
C THR A 87 14.37 11.54 -2.84
N GLY A 88 13.37 11.75 -1.97
CA GLY A 88 12.63 13.01 -1.89
C GLY A 88 11.89 13.41 -3.18
N LYS A 89 11.82 12.53 -4.19
CA LYS A 89 11.10 12.80 -5.44
C LYS A 89 9.61 12.55 -5.24
N ARG A 90 8.81 13.57 -5.48
CA ARG A 90 7.35 13.54 -5.53
C ARG A 90 6.94 13.00 -6.91
N TRP A 91 6.19 11.90 -6.93
CA TRP A 91 5.80 11.17 -8.16
C TRP A 91 4.38 11.54 -8.65
N ILE A 92 3.77 12.56 -8.05
CA ILE A 92 2.44 13.03 -8.42
C ILE A 92 2.62 14.44 -8.99
N SER A 93 2.54 14.54 -10.31
CA SER A 93 2.48 15.77 -11.11
C SER A 93 1.41 15.58 -12.16
#